data_AF-F9X2M6-F1
#
_entry.id   AF-F9X2M6-F1
#
_cell.length_a   1.000
_cell.length_b   1.000
_cell.length_c   1.000
_cell.angle_alpha   90.00
_cell.angle_beta   90.00
_cell.angle_gamma   90.00
#
_symmetry.space_group_name_H-M   'P 1'
#
loop_
_entity.id
_entity.type
_entity.pdbx_description
1 polymer ?
#
loop_
_entity_poly.entity_id
_entity_poly.type
_entity_poly.pdbx_seq_one_letter_code
_entity_poly.pdbx_strand_id
1 'polypeptide(L)'
;LQTQSTQQNSLFSSTTPAQARKKGAPKKDPRITAIRYHLYHPKTPRPLHFSRNRALRHWTIHRAWQRHLDNQRRTRELDLERQYNAMASACEALRLIDDDGLTEQEAEHYGALQQRSEKEVGRLYRQAMMKDNVWDGVPIEYARMQTETPGRDGWNYGWTR
;
A
#
# COMPACT_ATOMS: atom_id res chain seq x y z
N LEU A 1 -74.66 -27.84 -10.00
CA LEU A 1 -73.67 -27.11 -10.84
C LEU A 1 -72.60 -26.55 -9.91
N GLN A 2 -71.44 -27.20 -9.82
CA GLN A 2 -70.30 -26.73 -9.03
C GLN A 2 -69.47 -25.76 -9.88
N THR A 3 -69.27 -24.53 -9.41
CA THR A 3 -68.39 -23.56 -10.03
C THR A 3 -66.97 -23.73 -9.49
N GLN A 4 -66.05 -24.21 -10.33
CA GLN A 4 -64.61 -24.17 -10.04
C GLN A 4 -64.09 -22.76 -10.34
N SER A 5 -63.67 -22.03 -9.30
CA SER A 5 -62.97 -20.76 -9.46
C SER A 5 -61.48 -21.00 -9.74
N THR A 6 -61.05 -20.80 -10.97
CA THR A 6 -59.62 -20.74 -11.35
C THR A 6 -59.02 -19.43 -10.85
N GLN A 7 -58.12 -19.51 -9.85
CA GLN A 7 -57.36 -18.37 -9.36
C GLN A 7 -56.37 -17.91 -10.44
N GLN A 8 -56.51 -16.67 -10.89
CA GLN A 8 -55.55 -16.00 -11.77
C GLN A 8 -54.37 -15.48 -10.96
N ASN A 9 -53.16 -15.94 -11.28
CA ASN A 9 -51.92 -15.40 -10.72
C ASN A 9 -51.56 -14.09 -11.45
N SER A 10 -51.46 -12.98 -10.72
CA SER A 10 -51.01 -11.72 -11.29
C SER A 10 -49.50 -11.75 -11.58
N LEU A 11 -49.11 -11.23 -12.75
CA LEU A 11 -47.74 -11.21 -13.29
C LEU A 11 -46.78 -10.22 -12.60
N PHE A 12 -47.20 -9.57 -11.51
CA PHE A 12 -46.46 -8.46 -10.90
C PHE A 12 -46.28 -8.63 -9.39
N SER A 13 -45.76 -9.77 -8.96
CA SER A 13 -45.26 -9.92 -7.59
C SER A 13 -43.90 -10.60 -7.61
N SER A 14 -42.87 -9.88 -7.17
CA SER A 14 -41.49 -10.37 -7.01
C SER A 14 -41.31 -11.22 -5.74
N THR A 15 -42.38 -11.42 -4.98
CA THR A 15 -42.35 -12.23 -3.76
C THR A 15 -42.61 -13.67 -4.13
N THR A 16 -41.63 -14.54 -3.93
CA THR A 16 -41.78 -15.98 -4.13
C THR A 16 -42.85 -16.52 -3.16
N PRO A 17 -43.88 -17.25 -3.64
CA PRO A 17 -44.86 -17.86 -2.75
C PRO A 17 -44.17 -18.88 -1.84
N ALA A 18 -44.42 -18.78 -0.53
CA ALA A 18 -43.78 -19.64 0.44
C ALA A 18 -44.25 -21.09 0.24
N GLN A 19 -43.35 -21.99 -0.17
CA GLN A 19 -43.66 -23.41 -0.30
C GLN A 19 -43.95 -24.04 1.06
N ALA A 20 -44.94 -24.93 1.11
CA ALA A 20 -45.28 -25.69 2.30
C ALA A 20 -44.06 -26.49 2.81
N ARG A 21 -43.80 -26.42 4.12
CA ARG A 21 -42.67 -27.12 4.74
C ARG A 21 -42.86 -28.63 4.64
N LYS A 22 -41.95 -29.32 3.93
CA LYS A 22 -41.91 -30.80 3.86
C LYS A 22 -41.63 -31.37 5.25
N LYS A 23 -42.61 -32.08 5.85
CA LYS A 23 -42.43 -32.78 7.14
C LYS A 23 -41.30 -33.81 7.00
N GLY A 24 -40.29 -33.75 7.88
CA GLY A 24 -39.20 -34.73 7.96
C GLY A 24 -37.83 -34.33 7.38
N ALA A 25 -37.61 -33.07 6.96
CA ALA A 25 -36.28 -32.65 6.50
C ALA A 25 -35.24 -32.67 7.65
N PRO A 26 -33.99 -33.11 7.40
CA PRO A 26 -32.93 -33.10 8.42
C PRO A 26 -32.70 -31.66 8.90
N LYS A 27 -32.67 -31.47 10.22
CA LYS A 27 -32.39 -30.16 10.84
C LYS A 27 -30.99 -29.73 10.40
N LYS A 28 -30.91 -28.65 9.61
CA LYS A 28 -29.64 -28.02 9.29
C LYS A 28 -29.03 -27.48 10.60
N ASP A 29 -27.73 -27.66 10.77
CA ASP A 29 -27.02 -27.11 11.93
C ASP A 29 -27.30 -25.59 12.05
N PRO A 30 -27.75 -25.09 13.22
CA PRO A 30 -28.00 -23.67 13.43
C PRO A 30 -26.75 -22.80 13.17
N ARG A 31 -25.54 -23.31 13.40
CA ARG A 31 -24.28 -22.59 13.11
C ARG A 31 -24.12 -22.38 11.62
N ILE A 32 -24.33 -23.43 10.82
CA ILE A 32 -24.29 -23.34 9.35
C ILE A 32 -25.37 -22.39 8.84
N THR A 33 -26.54 -22.37 9.49
CA THR A 33 -27.63 -21.45 9.16
C THR A 33 -27.27 -20.00 9.48
N ALA A 34 -26.65 -19.74 10.64
CA ALA A 34 -26.16 -18.42 11.01
C ALA A 34 -25.04 -17.94 10.07
N ILE A 35 -24.07 -18.81 9.76
CA ILE A 35 -22.99 -18.51 8.79
C ILE A 35 -23.61 -18.14 7.43
N ARG A 36 -24.53 -18.97 6.90
CA ARG A 36 -25.23 -18.68 5.64
C ARG A 36 -26.02 -17.37 5.70
N TYR A 37 -26.66 -17.09 6.82
CA TYR A 37 -27.36 -15.83 7.03
C TYR A 37 -26.39 -14.64 6.98
N HIS A 38 -25.26 -14.70 7.68
CA HIS A 38 -24.28 -13.61 7.69
C HIS A 38 -23.52 -13.44 6.36
N LEU A 39 -23.35 -14.51 5.58
CA LEU A 39 -22.72 -14.44 4.25
C LEU A 39 -23.68 -13.94 3.17
N TYR A 40 -24.94 -14.41 3.16
CA TYR A 40 -25.84 -14.21 2.03
C TYR A 40 -26.99 -13.24 2.29
N HIS A 41 -27.23 -12.82 3.54
CA HIS A 41 -28.26 -11.83 3.81
C HIS A 41 -27.73 -10.42 3.56
N PRO A 42 -28.33 -9.64 2.63
CA PRO A 42 -27.91 -8.27 2.37
C PRO A 42 -28.31 -7.38 3.55
N LYS A 43 -27.41 -7.26 4.53
CA LYS A 43 -27.53 -6.30 5.64
C LYS A 43 -27.18 -4.86 5.24
N THR A 44 -26.91 -4.64 3.95
CA THR A 44 -26.62 -3.32 3.41
C THR A 44 -27.86 -2.43 3.54
N PRO A 45 -27.75 -1.25 4.17
CA PRO A 45 -28.86 -0.31 4.22
C PRO A 45 -29.20 0.19 2.81
N ARG A 46 -30.35 0.85 2.68
CA ARG A 46 -30.74 1.50 1.42
C ARG A 46 -29.68 2.54 1.01
N PRO A 47 -29.48 2.78 -0.30
CA PRO A 47 -28.57 3.81 -0.78
C PRO A 47 -28.88 5.18 -0.17
N LEU A 48 -27.81 5.93 0.10
CA LEU A 48 -27.89 7.22 0.76
C LEU A 48 -28.42 8.30 -0.20
N HIS A 49 -29.52 8.96 0.19
CA HIS A 49 -30.10 10.06 -0.58
C HIS A 49 -29.78 11.40 0.08
N PHE A 50 -29.12 12.30 -0.64
CA PHE A 50 -28.77 13.63 -0.14
C PHE A 50 -29.67 14.72 -0.71
N SER A 51 -30.00 15.72 0.12
CA SER A 51 -30.54 16.98 -0.38
C SER A 51 -29.47 17.76 -1.14
N ARG A 52 -29.87 18.69 -2.02
CA ARG A 52 -28.95 19.47 -2.87
C ARG A 52 -27.77 20.09 -2.12
N ASN A 53 -28.03 20.81 -1.02
CA ASN A 53 -26.97 21.45 -0.23
C ASN A 53 -26.03 20.42 0.43
N ARG A 54 -26.54 19.28 0.87
CA ARG A 54 -25.72 18.19 1.45
C ARG A 54 -24.87 17.52 0.37
N ALA A 55 -25.43 17.28 -0.82
CA ALA A 55 -24.71 16.71 -1.95
C ALA A 55 -23.55 17.63 -2.38
N LEU A 56 -23.78 18.95 -2.47
CA LEU A 56 -22.73 19.92 -2.81
C LEU A 56 -21.61 19.94 -1.76
N ARG A 57 -21.95 19.97 -0.45
CA ARG A 57 -20.93 19.89 0.61
C ARG A 57 -20.09 18.62 0.51
N HIS A 58 -20.75 17.48 0.30
CA HIS A 58 -20.05 16.20 0.15
C HIS A 58 -19.12 16.21 -1.06
N TRP A 59 -19.57 16.75 -2.20
CA TRP A 59 -18.76 16.88 -3.41
C TRP A 59 -17.54 17.77 -3.19
N THR A 60 -17.69 18.90 -2.50
CA THR A 60 -16.57 19.79 -2.18
C THR A 60 -15.54 19.11 -1.28
N ILE A 61 -15.98 18.42 -0.23
CA ILE A 61 -15.08 17.66 0.67
C ILE A 61 -14.34 16.58 -0.11
N HIS A 62 -15.05 15.81 -0.94
CA HIS A 62 -14.45 14.76 -1.76
C HIS A 62 -13.40 15.31 -2.73
N ARG A 63 -13.70 16.42 -3.42
CA ARG A 63 -12.76 17.05 -4.35
C ARG A 63 -11.54 17.63 -3.64
N ALA A 64 -11.72 18.24 -2.48
CA ALA A 64 -10.62 18.73 -1.66
C ALA A 64 -9.72 17.58 -1.19
N TRP A 65 -10.31 16.46 -0.77
CA TRP A 65 -9.59 15.25 -0.38
C TRP A 65 -8.79 14.66 -1.54
N GLN A 66 -9.40 14.53 -2.73
CA GLN A 66 -8.69 14.07 -3.93
C GLN A 66 -7.47 14.96 -4.24
N ARG A 67 -7.65 16.29 -4.22
CA ARG A 67 -6.54 17.22 -4.44
C ARG A 67 -5.44 17.09 -3.39
N HIS A 68 -5.81 16.88 -2.13
CA HIS A 68 -4.86 16.65 -1.05
C HIS A 68 -4.06 15.37 -1.27
N LEU A 69 -4.72 14.26 -1.65
CA LEU A 69 -4.05 13.01 -1.99
C LEU A 69 -3.11 13.14 -3.19
N ASP A 70 -3.51 13.88 -4.23
CA ASP A 70 -2.67 14.15 -5.40
C ASP A 70 -1.41 14.93 -5.00
N ASN A 71 -1.57 15.95 -4.15
CA ASN A 71 -0.44 16.71 -3.61
C ASN A 71 0.48 15.80 -2.78
N GLN A 72 -0.06 14.97 -1.88
CA GLN A 72 0.76 14.03 -1.11
C GLN A 72 1.51 13.02 -1.99
N ARG A 73 0.89 12.53 -3.07
CA ARG A 73 1.55 11.64 -4.01
C ARG A 73 2.69 12.35 -4.72
N ARG A 74 2.44 13.55 -5.24
CA ARG A 74 3.44 14.36 -5.93
C ARG A 74 4.63 14.69 -5.02
N THR A 75 4.37 15.05 -3.76
CA THR A 75 5.44 15.30 -2.79
C THR A 75 6.30 14.05 -2.58
N ARG A 76 5.68 12.87 -2.38
CA ARG A 76 6.43 11.61 -2.24
C ARG A 76 7.24 11.26 -3.49
N GLU A 77 6.68 11.47 -4.68
CA GLU A 77 7.40 11.26 -5.94
C GLU A 77 8.61 12.19 -6.06
N LEU A 78 8.45 13.49 -5.77
CA LEU A 78 9.55 14.46 -5.79
C LEU A 78 10.63 14.16 -4.75
N ASP A 79 10.24 13.69 -3.55
CA ASP A 79 11.21 13.30 -2.52
C ASP A 79 12.01 12.07 -2.95
N LEU A 80 11.37 11.09 -3.59
CA LEU A 80 12.05 9.93 -4.18
C LEU A 80 12.97 10.33 -5.34
N GLU A 81 12.52 11.22 -6.22
CA GLU A 81 13.34 11.77 -7.31
C GLU A 81 14.56 12.51 -6.76
N ARG A 82 14.38 13.33 -5.71
CA ARG A 82 15.49 14.01 -5.03
C ARG A 82 16.49 13.02 -4.47
N GLN A 83 16.03 11.99 -3.74
CA GLN A 83 16.90 10.96 -3.18
C GLN A 83 17.65 10.21 -4.28
N TYR A 84 16.95 9.83 -5.36
CA TYR A 84 17.55 9.19 -6.51
C TYR A 84 18.62 10.06 -7.18
N ASN A 85 18.32 11.32 -7.47
CA ASN A 85 19.27 12.23 -8.10
C ASN A 85 20.51 12.47 -7.23
N ALA A 86 20.34 12.57 -5.91
CA ALA A 86 21.45 12.69 -4.98
C ALA A 86 22.32 11.41 -4.94
N MET A 87 21.69 10.23 -4.93
CA MET A 87 22.41 8.96 -5.02
C MET A 87 23.15 8.82 -6.36
N ALA A 88 22.51 9.21 -7.46
CA ALA A 88 23.10 9.16 -8.80
C ALA A 88 24.31 10.10 -8.90
N SER A 89 24.22 11.33 -8.42
CA SER A 89 25.36 12.26 -8.43
C SER A 89 26.52 11.78 -7.56
N ALA A 90 26.22 11.20 -6.39
CA ALA A 90 27.24 10.60 -5.54
C ALA A 90 27.93 9.40 -6.21
N CYS A 91 27.17 8.55 -6.91
CA CYS A 91 27.72 7.41 -7.64
C CYS A 91 28.59 7.85 -8.83
N GLU A 92 28.18 8.88 -9.57
CA GLU A 92 29.02 9.46 -10.64
C GLU A 92 30.32 10.05 -10.09
N ALA A 93 30.28 10.71 -8.92
CA ALA A 93 31.49 11.18 -8.26
C ALA A 93 32.43 9.99 -7.91
N LEU A 94 31.90 8.94 -7.28
CA LEU A 94 32.67 7.72 -6.96
C LEU A 94 33.25 7.02 -8.19
N ARG A 95 32.63 7.17 -9.36
CA ARG A 95 33.11 6.58 -10.62
C ARG A 95 34.35 7.28 -11.15
N LEU A 96 34.50 8.58 -10.87
CA LEU A 96 35.60 9.43 -11.35
C LEU A 96 36.77 9.53 -10.35
N ILE A 97 36.50 9.21 -9.10
CA ILE A 97 37.45 9.28 -7.99
C ILE A 97 38.37 8.05 -7.98
N ASP A 98 39.64 8.27 -7.60
CA ASP A 98 40.65 7.23 -7.33
C ASP A 98 40.67 6.81 -5.84
N ASP A 99 41.52 5.85 -5.44
CA ASP A 99 41.56 5.32 -4.06
C ASP A 99 41.80 6.40 -3.00
N ASP A 100 42.55 7.45 -3.35
CA ASP A 100 42.85 8.59 -2.48
C ASP A 100 41.73 9.63 -2.40
N GLY A 101 40.59 9.39 -3.05
CA GLY A 101 39.45 10.32 -3.00
C GLY A 101 39.52 11.48 -3.99
N LEU A 102 40.53 11.51 -4.85
CA LEU A 102 40.78 12.60 -5.80
C LEU A 102 40.20 12.29 -7.18
N THR A 103 39.60 13.29 -7.83
CA THR A 103 39.32 13.24 -9.26
C THR A 103 40.59 13.53 -10.08
N GLU A 104 40.55 13.26 -11.39
CA GLU A 104 41.68 13.50 -12.30
C GLU A 104 42.18 14.96 -12.25
N GLN A 105 41.25 15.92 -12.34
CA GLN A 105 41.57 17.35 -12.32
C GLN A 105 42.18 17.78 -10.96
N GLU A 106 41.68 17.22 -9.87
CA GLU A 106 42.21 17.51 -8.53
C GLU A 106 43.60 16.88 -8.34
N ALA A 107 43.81 15.65 -8.81
CA ALA A 107 45.10 14.99 -8.76
C ALA A 107 46.17 15.73 -9.58
N GLU A 108 45.82 16.32 -10.72
CA GLU A 108 46.69 17.22 -11.48
C GLU A 108 47.07 18.46 -10.67
N HIS A 109 46.08 19.14 -10.08
CA HIS A 109 46.30 20.33 -9.25
C HIS A 109 47.24 20.04 -8.06
N TYR A 110 47.11 18.88 -7.42
CA TYR A 110 47.97 18.47 -6.31
C TYR A 110 49.28 17.79 -6.73
N GLY A 111 49.52 17.59 -8.03
CA GLY A 111 50.73 16.94 -8.55
C GLY A 111 50.82 15.43 -8.26
N ALA A 112 49.70 14.79 -7.89
CA ALA A 112 49.63 13.37 -7.54
C ALA A 112 49.44 12.45 -8.77
N LEU A 113 49.30 13.01 -9.97
CA LEU A 113 48.96 12.26 -11.20
C LEU A 113 49.94 11.12 -11.53
N GLN A 114 51.23 11.26 -11.19
CA GLN A 114 52.25 10.24 -11.48
C GLN A 114 52.09 8.96 -10.66
N GLN A 115 51.50 9.05 -9.47
CA GLN A 115 51.30 7.92 -8.56
C GLN A 115 49.91 7.28 -8.73
N ARG A 116 49.06 7.92 -9.54
CA ARG A 116 47.70 7.49 -9.84
C ARG A 116 47.70 6.13 -10.54
N SER A 117 46.87 5.22 -10.06
CA SER A 117 46.67 3.92 -10.71
C SER A 117 45.34 3.91 -11.43
N GLU A 118 45.36 3.85 -12.76
CA GLU A 118 44.14 3.85 -13.58
C GLU A 118 43.19 2.68 -13.23
N LYS A 119 43.73 1.58 -12.71
CA LYS A 119 42.93 0.42 -12.27
C LYS A 119 42.08 0.73 -11.03
N GLU A 120 42.55 1.63 -10.19
CA GLU A 120 41.95 1.97 -8.90
C GLU A 120 40.80 2.97 -9.03
N VAL A 121 40.81 3.77 -10.11
CA VAL A 121 39.71 4.66 -10.49
C VAL A 121 38.41 3.88 -10.62
N GLY A 122 37.38 4.32 -9.87
CA GLY A 122 36.07 3.67 -9.86
C GLY A 122 36.04 2.30 -9.17
N ARG A 123 37.09 1.88 -8.43
CA ARG A 123 37.05 0.67 -7.60
C ARG A 123 35.91 0.71 -6.59
N LEU A 124 35.78 1.82 -5.86
CA LEU A 124 34.71 2.02 -4.87
C LEU A 124 33.33 1.99 -5.52
N TYR A 125 33.18 2.58 -6.71
CA TYR A 125 31.93 2.50 -7.48
C TYR A 125 31.57 1.05 -7.82
N ARG A 126 32.52 0.25 -8.33
CA ARG A 126 32.28 -1.18 -8.64
C ARG A 126 31.86 -1.97 -7.40
N GLN A 127 32.49 -1.72 -6.26
CA GLN A 127 32.15 -2.35 -4.99
C GLN A 127 30.76 -1.94 -4.49
N ALA A 128 30.43 -0.65 -4.54
CA ALA A 128 29.10 -0.14 -4.13
C ALA A 128 27.96 -0.66 -5.02
N MET A 129 28.24 -1.00 -6.28
CA MET A 129 27.25 -1.57 -7.19
C MET A 129 26.99 -3.07 -6.97
N MET A 130 27.83 -3.76 -6.19
CA MET A 130 27.57 -5.15 -5.82
C MET A 130 26.26 -5.27 -5.04
N LYS A 131 25.49 -6.32 -5.31
CA LYS A 131 24.17 -6.56 -4.70
C LYS A 131 24.19 -7.70 -3.70
N ASP A 132 25.34 -7.88 -3.05
CA ASP A 132 25.57 -8.96 -2.11
C ASP A 132 24.60 -8.81 -0.91
N ASN A 133 23.90 -9.91 -0.58
CA ASN A 133 22.92 -10.01 0.51
C ASN A 133 21.76 -8.99 0.47
N VAL A 134 21.57 -8.24 -0.62
CA VAL A 134 20.45 -7.29 -0.76
C VAL A 134 19.10 -8.01 -0.76
N TRP A 135 19.09 -9.27 -1.18
CA TRP A 135 17.89 -10.12 -1.27
C TRP A 135 17.59 -10.92 0.00
N ASP A 136 18.46 -10.85 1.02
CA ASP A 136 18.25 -11.55 2.29
C ASP A 136 17.22 -10.83 3.20
N GLY A 137 16.70 -9.69 2.73
CA GLY A 137 15.65 -8.92 3.37
C GLY A 137 16.17 -7.80 4.27
N VAL A 138 15.24 -7.20 5.03
CA VAL A 138 15.54 -6.12 5.99
C VAL A 138 15.40 -6.69 7.40
N PRO A 139 16.32 -6.39 8.34
CA PRO A 139 16.20 -6.87 9.71
C PRO A 139 14.88 -6.44 10.34
N ILE A 140 14.21 -7.38 11.02
CA ILE A 140 12.83 -7.21 11.51
C ILE A 140 12.71 -6.08 12.55
N GLU A 141 13.80 -5.74 13.23
CA GLU A 141 13.88 -4.63 14.18
C GLU A 141 13.65 -3.27 13.50
N TYR A 142 14.10 -3.12 12.24
CA TYR A 142 13.93 -1.89 11.46
C TYR A 142 12.62 -1.84 10.67
N ALA A 143 12.03 -3.00 10.35
CA ALA A 143 10.77 -3.09 9.60
C ALA A 143 9.51 -2.88 10.46
N ARG A 144 9.64 -2.38 11.70
CA ARG A 144 8.52 -2.16 12.61
C ARG A 144 7.60 -1.05 12.09
N MET A 145 6.30 -1.33 12.04
CA MET A 145 5.29 -0.35 11.63
C MET A 145 5.13 0.75 12.70
N GLN A 146 4.81 1.96 12.25
CA GLN A 146 4.49 3.07 13.15
C GLN A 146 3.19 2.80 13.90
N THR A 147 3.15 3.12 15.20
CA THR A 147 1.96 2.98 16.06
C THR A 147 1.43 4.35 16.46
N GLU A 148 0.12 4.44 16.72
CA GLU A 148 -0.55 5.69 17.12
C GLU A 148 -0.01 6.28 18.43
N THR A 149 0.38 5.42 19.39
CA THR A 149 1.03 5.84 20.64
C THR A 149 2.30 5.01 20.87
N PRO A 150 3.35 5.59 21.46
CA PRO A 150 4.56 4.83 21.79
C PRO A 150 4.27 3.83 22.91
N GLY A 151 5.02 2.73 22.93
CA GLY A 151 5.01 1.79 24.05
C GLY A 151 5.62 2.41 25.31
N ARG A 152 5.43 1.74 26.46
CA ARG A 152 5.97 2.17 27.76
C ARG A 152 7.48 2.40 27.70
N ASP A 153 8.20 1.48 27.06
CA ASP A 153 9.63 1.56 26.81
C ASP A 153 9.85 1.79 25.31
N GLY A 154 9.77 3.05 24.87
CA GLY A 154 9.80 3.43 23.45
C GLY A 154 11.17 3.23 22.77
N TRP A 155 12.26 3.19 23.54
CA TRP A 155 13.62 2.97 23.02
C TRP A 155 14.46 2.16 24.02
N ASN A 156 15.21 1.18 23.53
CA ASN A 156 16.09 0.36 24.37
C ASN A 156 17.51 0.97 24.43
N TYR A 157 17.80 1.73 25.49
CA TYR A 157 19.14 2.27 25.74
C TYR A 157 20.15 1.22 26.24
N GLY A 158 19.68 0.07 26.72
CA GLY A 158 20.51 -1.02 27.25
C GLY A 158 20.91 -2.07 26.20
N TRP A 159 20.78 -1.77 24.92
CA TRP A 159 21.16 -2.69 23.85
C TRP A 159 22.69 -2.93 23.84
N THR A 160 23.10 -4.20 23.82
CA THR A 160 24.50 -4.64 23.74
C THR A 160 24.69 -5.57 22.55
N ARG A 161 25.85 -5.49 21.90
CA ARG A 161 26.21 -6.20 20.66
C ARG A 161 26.50 -7.68 20.87
#